data_AF-K4K1U0-F1
#
_entry.id   AF-K4K1U0-F1
#
_cell.length_a   1.000
_cell.length_b   1.000
_cell.length_c   1.000
_cell.angle_alpha   90.00
_cell.angle_beta   90.00
_cell.angle_gamma   90.00
#
_symmetry.space_group_name_H-M   'P 1'
#
loop_
_entity.id
_entity.type
_entity.pdbx_description
1 polymer ?
#
loop_
_entity_poly.entity_id
_entity_poly.type
_entity_poly.pdbx_seq_one_letter_code
_entity_poly.pdbx_strand_id
1 'polypeptide(L)' 'GMYGIKDDVFLSVPCVLGYHGITDVVMMTLKSEEEEK' A
#
# COMPACT_ATOMS: atom_id res chain seq x y z
N GLY A 1 -7.70 1.65 6.77
CA GLY A 1 -6.55 2.03 5.95
C GLY A 1 -5.51 0.94 5.99
N MET A 2 -4.73 0.79 4.93
CA MET A 2 -3.49 -0.01 4.97
C MET A 2 -2.55 0.61 6.02
N TYR A 3 -1.84 -0.23 6.78
CA TYR A 3 -0.77 0.20 7.70
C TYR A 3 -1.19 1.29 8.73
N GLY A 4 -2.44 1.28 9.21
CA GLY A 4 -2.90 2.22 10.24
C GLY A 4 -3.15 3.66 9.78
N ILE A 5 -3.02 3.93 8.47
CA ILE A 5 -3.23 5.25 7.89
C ILE A 5 -4.72 5.62 7.94
N LYS A 6 -5.00 6.78 8.54
CA LYS A 6 -6.34 7.36 8.66
C LYS A 6 -6.62 8.51 7.69
N ASP A 7 -5.56 9.09 7.14
CA ASP A 7 -5.63 10.19 6.18
C ASP A 7 -5.49 9.66 4.74
N ASP A 8 -6.10 10.34 3.77
CA ASP A 8 -5.97 10.00 2.36
C ASP A 8 -4.59 10.42 1.84
N VAL A 9 -3.62 9.51 1.92
CA VAL A 9 -2.24 9.70 1.43
C VAL A 9 -1.89 8.72 0.32
N PHE A 10 -1.16 9.23 -0.68
CA PHE A 10 -0.64 8.43 -1.79
C PHE A 10 0.76 7.92 -1.45
N LEU A 11 0.89 6.60 -1.37
CA LEU A 11 2.14 5.90 -1.06
C LEU A 11 2.54 4.99 -2.21
N SER A 12 3.84 4.83 -2.41
CA SER A 12 4.37 3.90 -3.41
C SER A 12 4.35 2.48 -2.85
N VAL A 13 3.33 1.71 -3.21
CA VAL A 13 3.18 0.31 -2.81
C VAL A 13 3.15 -0.58 -4.05
N PRO A 14 3.61 -1.85 -3.94
CA PRO A 14 3.48 -2.81 -5.03
C PRO A 14 1.99 -3.01 -5.35
N CYS A 15 1.64 -2.72 -6.60
CA CYS A 15 0.28 -2.85 -7.11
C CYS A 15 0.26 -3.69 -8.39
N VAL A 16 -0.84 -4.41 -8.57
CA VAL A 16 -1.13 -5.15 -9.80
C VAL A 16 -1.87 -4.20 -10.73
N LEU A 17 -1.32 -4.03 -11.94
CA LEU A 17 -1.92 -3.23 -12.99
C LEU A 17 -2.68 -4.15 -13.96
N GLY A 18 -3.99 -3.95 -14.05
CA GLY A 18 -4.86 -4.53 -15.05
C GLY A 18 -5.27 -3.52 -16.12
N TYR A 19 -6.18 -3.93 -17.00
CA TYR A 19 -6.64 -3.13 -18.15
C TYR A 19 -7.27 -1.77 -17.76
N HIS A 20 -7.86 -1.67 -16.57
CA HIS A 20 -8.50 -0.45 -16.06
C HIS A 20 -7.65 0.33 -15.04
N GLY A 21 -6.37 -0.02 -14.88
CA GLY A 21 -5.47 0.60 -13.89
C GLY A 21 -5.14 -0.37 -12.75
N ILE A 22 -5.06 0.13 -11.52
CA ILE A 22 -4.71 -0.70 -10.35
C ILE A 22 -5.88 -1.62 -10.02
N THR A 23 -5.69 -2.94 -10.16
CA THR A 23 -6.71 -3.93 -9.80
C THR A 23 -6.56 -4.37 -8.35
N ASP A 24 -5.33 -4.58 -7.90
CA ASP A 24 -5.04 -5.11 -6.57
C ASP A 24 -3.81 -4.43 -5.97
N VAL A 25 -3.82 -4.23 -4.66
CA VAL A 25 -2.65 -3.77 -3.89
C VAL A 25 -2.10 -4.97 -3.14
N VAL A 26 -0.82 -5.27 -3.34
CA VAL A 26 -0.18 -6.37 -2.63
C VAL A 26 0.14 -5.90 -1.22
N MET A 27 -0.52 -6.50 -0.24
CA MET A 27 -0.26 -6.23 1.18
C MET A 27 1.03 -6.96 1.57
N MET A 28 2.14 -6.22 1.60
CA MET A 28 3.40 -6.74 2.13
C MET A 28 3.32 -6.79 3.66
N THR A 29 3.78 -7.88 4.25
CA THR A 29 4.03 -7.94 5.69
C THR A 29 5.31 -7.15 5.97
N LEU A 30 5.19 -5.83 6.02
CA LEU A 30 6.27 -4.95 6.42
C LEU A 30 6.62 -5.22 7.89
N LYS A 31 7.90 -5.18 8.23
CA LYS A 31 8.30 -5.20 9.64
C LYS A 31 7.90 -3.86 10.25
N SER A 32 7.54 -3.83 11.53
CA SER A 32 7.12 -2.60 12.21
C SER A 32 8.11 -1.43 12.07
N GLU A 33 9.40 -1.74 11.88
CA GLU A 33 10.48 -0.77 11.66
C GLU A 33 10.45 -0.10 10.27
N GLU A 34 9.78 -0.70 9.29
CA GLU A 34 9.57 -0.16 7.93
C GLU A 34 8.25 0.61 7.81
N GLU A 35 7.27 0.35 8.70
CA GLU A 35 6.00 1.08 8.78
C GLU A 35 6.15 2.47 9.42
N GLU A 36 7.20 2.68 10.24
CA GLU A 36 7.45 3.91 11.02
C GLU A 36 8.36 4.94 10.33
N LYS A 37 8.90 4.63 9.14
CA LYS A 37 9.77 5.53 8.35
C LYS A 37 9.01 6.38 7.35
#